data_AF-A0A3D0ZPT0-F1
#
_entry.id   AF-A0A3D0ZPT0-F1
#
_cell.length_a   1.000
_cell.length_b   1.000
_cell.length_c   1.000
_cell.angle_alpha   90.00
_cell.angle_beta   90.00
_cell.angle_gamma   90.00
#
_symmetry.space_group_name_H-M   'P 1'
#
loop_
_entity.id
_entity.type
_entity.pdbx_description
1 polymer ?
#
loop_
_entity_poly.entity_id
_entity_poly.type
_entity_poly.pdbx_seq_one_letter_code
_entity_poly.pdbx_strand_id
1 'polypeptide(L)' 'MTTTSGKQRTTLFMNPSIVLQARVQAVVEKISLTTLVERALTLYLPKETVIKQVEVDLHTNP' A
#
# COMPACT_ATOMS: atom_id res chain seq x y z
N MET A 1 11.73 -24.13 -12.40
CA MET A 1 10.57 -23.98 -11.49
C MET A 1 10.59 -22.56 -10.96
N THR A 2 9.78 -21.65 -11.52
CA THR A 2 9.76 -20.24 -11.11
C THR A 2 8.72 -20.04 -10.01
N THR A 3 9.18 -19.88 -8.76
CA THR A 3 8.34 -19.59 -7.60
C THR A 3 7.94 -18.11 -7.59
N THR A 4 7.03 -17.69 -8.46
CA THR A 4 6.46 -16.34 -8.38
C THR A 4 5.40 -16.31 -7.28
N SER A 5 5.78 -16.03 -6.03
CA SER A 5 4.78 -15.55 -5.07
C SER A 5 4.19 -14.28 -5.68
N GLY A 6 2.87 -14.20 -5.89
CA GLY A 6 2.19 -13.07 -6.54
C GLY A 6 2.25 -11.72 -5.80
N LYS A 7 3.23 -11.54 -4.92
CA LYS A 7 3.49 -10.31 -4.17
C LYS A 7 4.46 -9.42 -4.94
N GLN A 8 4.05 -8.18 -5.18
CA GLN A 8 4.92 -7.15 -5.75
C GLN A 8 5.46 -6.25 -4.63
N ARG A 9 6.76 -5.94 -4.69
CA ARG A 9 7.39 -5.01 -3.75
C ARG A 9 7.31 -3.60 -4.30
N THR A 10 6.82 -2.67 -3.48
CA THR A 10 6.71 -1.24 -3.81
C THR A 10 7.40 -0.42 -2.72
N THR A 11 8.00 0.70 -3.11
CA THR A 11 8.53 1.70 -2.18
C THR A 11 7.44 2.71 -1.84
N LEU A 12 7.22 2.93 -0.53
CA LEU A 12 6.25 3.90 -0.02
C LEU A 12 6.98 4.99 0.77
N PHE A 13 6.69 6.25 0.45
CA PHE A 13 7.16 7.39 1.23
C PHE A 13 6.10 7.77 2.27
N MET A 14 6.53 7.94 3.52
CA MET A 14 5.66 8.28 4.65
C MET A 14 6.30 9.34 5.53
N ASN A 15 5.48 10.00 6.35
CA ASN A 15 6.00 10.93 7.35
C ASN A 15 6.98 10.21 8.31
N PRO A 16 8.20 10.73 8.53
CA PRO A 16 9.21 10.09 9.38
C PRO A 16 8.73 9.77 10.80
N SER A 17 7.92 10.65 11.40
CA SER A 17 7.37 10.46 12.75
C SER A 17 6.45 9.23 12.82
N ILE A 18 5.68 8.97 11.76
CA ILE A 18 4.81 7.79 11.65
C ILE A 18 5.67 6.53 11.48
N VAL A 19 6.72 6.59 10.66
CA VAL A 19 7.63 5.44 10.45
C VAL A 19 8.28 5.01 11.76
N LEU A 20 8.71 5.95 12.59
CA LEU A 20 9.30 5.65 13.90
C LEU A 20 8.31 4.89 14.79
N GLN A 21 7.09 5.41 14.92
CA GLN A 21 6.04 4.78 15.72
C GLN A 21 5.70 3.37 15.19
N ALA A 22 5.53 3.22 13.87
CA ALA A 22 5.21 1.94 13.24
C ALA A 22 6.31 0.89 13.46
N ARG A 23 7.59 1.29 13.45
CA ARG A 23 8.70 0.38 13.75
C ARG A 23 8.65 -0.12 15.19
N VAL A 24 8.39 0.76 16.14
CA VAL A 24 8.24 0.37 17.56
C VAL A 24 7.05 -0.59 17.72
N GLN A 25 5.91 -0.25 17.11
CA GLN A 25 4.72 -1.09 17.16
C GLN A 25 4.96 -2.50 16.59
N ALA A 26 5.64 -2.60 15.46
CA ALA A 26 5.96 -3.89 14.83
C ALA A 26 6.82 -4.78 15.75
N VAL A 27 7.76 -4.19 16.50
CA VAL A 27 8.57 -4.92 17.49
C VAL A 27 7.72 -5.42 18.66
N VAL A 28 6.84 -4.57 19.21
CA VAL A 28 5.93 -4.95 20.32
C VAL A 28 5.00 -6.09 19.91
N GLU A 29 4.45 -6.03 18.70
CA GLU A 29 3.58 -7.07 18.14
C GLU A 29 4.32 -8.30 17.61
N LYS A 30 5.67 -8.28 17.61
CA LYS A 30 6.53 -9.34 17.05
C LYS A 30 6.21 -9.68 15.59
N ILE A 31 5.84 -8.67 14.79
CA ILE A 31 5.58 -8.79 13.35
C ILE A 31 6.55 -7.92 12.54
N SER A 32 6.60 -8.13 11.23
CA SER A 32 7.39 -7.25 10.36
C SER A 32 6.71 -5.90 10.15
N LEU A 33 7.49 -4.84 9.93
CA LEU A 33 6.96 -3.53 9.54
C LEU A 33 6.10 -3.63 8.27
N THR A 34 6.50 -4.46 7.31
CA THR A 34 5.74 -4.73 6.09
C THR A 34 4.36 -5.27 6.41
N THR A 35 4.26 -6.26 7.31
CA THR A 35 2.97 -6.85 7.72
C THR A 35 2.09 -5.83 8.43
N LEU A 36 2.67 -4.98 9.29
CA LEU A 36 1.94 -3.92 9.97
C LEU A 36 1.36 -2.92 8.96
N VAL A 37 2.16 -2.49 7.99
CA VAL A 37 1.73 -1.56 6.94
C VAL A 37 0.68 -2.20 6.02
N GLU A 38 0.85 -3.45 5.61
CA GLU A 38 -0.15 -4.19 4.83
C GLU A 38 -1.50 -4.22 5.55
N ARG A 39 -1.54 -4.55 6.85
CA ARG A 39 -2.77 -4.54 7.65
C ARG A 39 -3.41 -3.16 7.71
N ALA A 40 -2.63 -2.12 7.97
CA ALA A 40 -3.13 -0.75 8.03
C ALA A 40 -3.73 -0.30 6.69
N LEU A 41 -3.08 -0.64 5.57
CA LEU A 41 -3.60 -0.35 4.23
C LEU A 41 -4.89 -1.12 3.98
N THR A 42 -4.95 -2.41 4.30
CA THR A 42 -6.18 -3.21 4.12
C THR A 42 -7.35 -2.66 4.96
N LEU A 43 -7.09 -2.16 6.16
CA LEU A 43 -8.12 -1.51 6.99
C LEU A 43 -8.65 -0.20 6.39
N TYR A 44 -7.80 0.52 5.66
CA TYR A 44 -8.16 1.78 5.03
C TYR A 44 -8.84 1.60 3.66
N LEU A 45 -8.58 0.47 2.99
CA LEU A 45 -9.20 0.18 1.70
C LEU A 45 -10.70 -0.16 1.86
N PRO A 46 -11.55 0.33 0.96
CA PRO A 46 -12.96 -0.04 0.95
C PRO A 46 -13.13 -1.52 0.64
N LYS A 47 -14.19 -2.14 1.19
CA LYS A 47 -14.52 -3.55 0.94
C LYS A 47 -14.67 -3.88 -0.55
N GLU A 48 -15.16 -2.91 -1.32
CA GLU A 48 -15.23 -2.96 -2.77
C GLU A 48 -14.50 -1.75 -3.35
N THR A 49 -13.48 -2.01 -4.15
CA THR A 49 -12.75 -0.97 -4.89
C THR A 49 -13.31 -0.92 -6.30
N VAL A 50 -14.19 0.05 -6.58
CA VAL A 50 -14.68 0.30 -7.94
C VAL A 50 -13.65 1.13 -8.69
N ILE A 51 -12.77 0.47 -9.44
CA ILE A 51 -11.84 1.15 -10.36
C ILE A 51 -12.65 1.56 -11.59
N LYS A 52 -13.10 2.82 -11.62
CA LYS A 52 -13.74 3.38 -12.83
C LYS A 52 -12.63 3.72 -13.82
N GLN A 53 -12.66 3.15 -15.02
CA GLN A 53 -11.90 3.69 -16.13
C GLN A 53 -12.42 5.10 -16.40
N VAL A 54 -11.61 6.10 -16.10
CA VAL A 54 -11.86 7.45 -16.60
C VAL A 54 -11.39 7.42 -18.05
N GLU A 55 -12.33 7.48 -19.00
CA GLU A 55 -11.98 7.86 -20.37
C GLU A 55 -11.42 9.28 -20.29
N VAL A 56 -10.10 9.39 -20.38
CA VAL A 56 -9.44 10.68 -20.58
C VAL A 56 -9.63 11.01 -22.05
N ASP A 57 -10.64 11.82 -22.34
CA ASP A 57 -10.82 12.39 -23.68
C ASP A 57 -9.67 13.37 -23.94
N LEU A 58 -8.76 12.99 -24.84
CA LEU A 58 -7.60 13.77 -25.24
C LEU A 58 -7.94 14.86 -26.29
N HIS A 59 -9.20 15.29 -26.41
CA HIS A 59 -9.54 16.50 -27.15
C HIS A 59 -9.06 17.77 -26.42
N THR A 60 -7.74 17.97 -26.40
CA THR A 60 -7.18 19.32 -26.39
C THR A 60 -7.52 19.97 -27.72
N ASN A 61 -8.44 20.93 -27.70
CA ASN A 61 -8.78 21.80 -28.82
C ASN A 61 -7.49 22.45 -29.40
N PRO A 62 -7.38 22.58 -30.74
CA PRO A 62 -6.19 23.08 -31.44
C PRO A 62 -5.71 24.46 -31.00
#